data_AF-A0A1C5YH06-F1
#
_entry.id   AF-A0A1C5YH06-F1
#
_cell.length_a   1.000
_cell.length_b   1.000
_cell.length_c   1.000
_cell.angle_alpha   90.00
_cell.angle_beta   90.00
_cell.angle_gamma   90.00
#
_symmetry.space_group_name_H-M   'P 1'
#
loop_
_entity.id
_entity.type
_entity.pdbx_description
1 polymer ?
#
loop_
_entity_poly.entity_id
_entity_poly.type
_entity_poly.pdbx_seq_one_letter_code
_entity_poly.pdbx_strand_id
1 'polypeptide(L)'
;MRKNIRFPLKMEYNVEVRTLEELRENFSIERVLIYVANGKLITWLRDRNINDIADKIENLDENDSEIINQIFEIFNIKYYIDEYNDINYNGYKNIFLGEAKDLWIRLNKLRNYTNEQKFFDFIDDVAFTDDDINHYLYEKEQDIYLCGDKFFIPTTSRNVRYIGINNPIIISSKNIIDWEEDKVYFFYVRYTDIGDTICKAVKAITGVFQKNYEK
;
A
#
# COMPACT_ATOMS: atom_id res chain seq x y z
N MET A 1 -2.86 33.32 15.16
CA MET A 1 -2.79 32.48 13.93
C MET A 1 -1.76 31.38 14.15
N ARG A 2 -2.16 30.11 14.22
CA ARG A 2 -1.20 29.00 14.22
C ARG A 2 -0.59 28.92 12.82
N LYS A 3 0.74 28.99 12.71
CA LYS A 3 1.43 28.69 11.46
C LYS A 3 1.21 27.20 11.20
N ASN A 4 0.35 26.84 10.24
CA ASN A 4 0.28 25.47 9.77
C ASN A 4 1.63 25.13 9.14
N ILE A 5 2.35 24.20 9.75
CA ILE A 5 3.62 23.72 9.21
C ILE A 5 3.26 22.87 7.99
N ARG A 6 3.57 23.38 6.80
CA ARG A 6 3.37 22.65 5.54
C ARG A 6 4.34 21.47 5.49
N PHE A 7 3.81 20.26 5.40
CA PHE A 7 4.64 19.06 5.29
C PHE A 7 5.23 18.91 3.88
N PRO A 8 6.42 18.31 3.74
CA PRO A 8 6.97 17.89 2.45
C PRO A 8 6.38 16.54 2.00
N LEU A 9 6.34 16.28 0.70
CA LEU A 9 6.12 14.91 0.19
C LEU A 9 7.48 14.21 0.07
N LYS A 10 7.53 12.91 0.35
CA LYS A 10 8.73 12.10 0.17
C LYS A 10 8.62 11.31 -1.13
N MET A 11 9.54 11.53 -2.05
CA MET A 11 9.59 10.83 -3.33
C MET A 11 10.50 9.60 -3.23
N GLU A 12 10.95 9.07 -4.37
CA GLU A 12 11.98 8.04 -4.40
C GLU A 12 13.23 8.49 -3.66
N TYR A 13 13.97 7.50 -3.13
CA TYR A 13 15.22 7.74 -2.40
C TYR A 13 15.09 8.73 -1.23
N ASN A 14 13.88 8.84 -0.65
CA ASN A 14 13.53 9.76 0.43
C ASN A 14 13.75 11.26 0.12
N VAL A 15 13.75 11.65 -1.17
CA VAL A 15 13.85 13.08 -1.53
C VAL A 15 12.60 13.82 -1.07
N GLU A 16 12.78 14.83 -0.23
CA GLU A 16 11.68 15.68 0.23
C GLU A 16 11.39 16.81 -0.77
N VAL A 17 10.16 16.86 -1.28
CA VAL A 17 9.69 17.91 -2.18
C VAL A 17 8.72 18.85 -1.47
N ARG A 18 8.96 20.15 -1.63
CA ARG A 18 8.25 21.26 -1.01
C ARG A 18 7.63 22.20 -2.02
N THR A 19 8.00 22.13 -3.29
CA THR A 19 7.39 22.91 -4.39
C THR A 19 6.90 22.00 -5.50
N LEU A 20 6.05 22.54 -6.39
CA LEU A 20 5.54 21.79 -7.55
C LEU A 20 6.67 21.48 -8.54
N GLU A 21 7.63 22.39 -8.67
CA GLU A 21 8.82 22.22 -9.49
C GLU A 21 9.67 21.05 -9.00
N GLU A 22 9.95 20.99 -7.69
CA GLU A 22 10.68 19.88 -7.07
C GLU A 22 9.94 18.54 -7.23
N LEU A 23 8.59 18.55 -7.12
CA LEU A 23 7.77 17.38 -7.37
C LEU A 23 7.89 16.90 -8.82
N ARG A 24 7.90 17.81 -9.79
CA ARG A 24 8.04 17.47 -11.22
C ARG A 24 9.43 16.89 -11.53
N GLU A 25 10.48 17.50 -11.00
CA GLU A 25 11.85 17.03 -11.15
C GLU A 25 12.02 15.62 -10.56
N ASN A 26 11.49 15.39 -9.35
CA ASN A 26 11.58 14.13 -8.62
C ASN A 26 10.35 13.21 -8.81
N PHE A 27 9.55 13.45 -9.85
CA PHE A 27 8.30 12.73 -10.10
C PHE A 27 8.49 11.21 -10.14
N SER A 28 7.69 10.49 -9.36
CA SER A 28 7.57 9.03 -9.42
C SER A 28 6.09 8.72 -9.50
N ILE A 29 5.68 7.98 -10.53
CA ILE A 29 4.28 7.63 -10.72
C ILE A 29 3.78 6.82 -9.53
N GLU A 30 4.58 5.88 -9.02
CA GLU A 30 4.26 5.04 -7.87
C GLU A 30 3.98 5.89 -6.63
N ARG A 31 4.90 6.81 -6.29
CA ARG A 31 4.74 7.72 -5.15
C ARG A 31 3.55 8.64 -5.32
N VAL A 32 3.33 9.16 -6.52
CA VAL A 32 2.18 10.03 -6.80
C VAL A 32 0.87 9.26 -6.63
N LEU A 33 0.75 8.05 -7.17
CA LEU A 33 -0.44 7.21 -7.01
C LEU A 33 -0.72 6.89 -5.53
N ILE A 34 0.32 6.57 -4.74
CA ILE A 34 0.19 6.38 -3.29
C ILE A 34 -0.40 7.63 -2.62
N TYR A 35 0.10 8.82 -2.95
CA TYR A 35 -0.38 10.07 -2.35
C TYR A 35 -1.75 10.54 -2.88
N VAL A 36 -2.11 10.15 -4.10
CA VAL A 36 -3.48 10.32 -4.62
C VAL A 36 -4.41 9.43 -3.81
N ALA A 37 -4.11 8.14 -3.71
CA ALA A 37 -4.98 7.17 -3.07
C ALA A 37 -5.19 7.47 -1.58
N ASN A 38 -4.16 7.93 -0.85
CA ASN A 38 -4.34 8.29 0.56
C ASN A 38 -4.76 9.76 0.81
N GLY A 39 -5.04 10.54 -0.24
CA GLY A 39 -5.52 11.93 -0.18
C GLY A 39 -4.48 12.98 0.25
N LYS A 40 -3.24 12.56 0.51
CA LYS A 40 -2.18 13.45 1.01
C LYS A 40 -1.67 14.41 -0.07
N LEU A 41 -1.71 14.01 -1.35
CA LEU A 41 -1.35 14.87 -2.47
C LEU A 41 -2.28 16.08 -2.57
N ILE A 42 -3.59 15.86 -2.48
CA ILE A 42 -4.61 16.93 -2.53
C ILE A 42 -4.37 17.92 -1.39
N THR A 43 -4.17 17.41 -0.17
CA THR A 43 -3.86 18.24 1.00
C THR A 43 -2.59 19.07 0.79
N TRP A 44 -1.53 18.45 0.29
CA TRP A 44 -0.24 19.10 0.04
C TRP A 44 -0.33 20.21 -1.03
N LEU A 45 -1.13 20.00 -2.07
CA LEU A 45 -1.40 20.97 -3.14
C LEU A 45 -2.22 22.17 -2.63
N ARG A 46 -3.32 21.89 -1.90
CA ARG A 46 -4.19 22.93 -1.33
C ARG A 46 -3.47 23.80 -0.31
N ASP A 47 -2.62 23.21 0.54
CA ASP A 47 -1.79 23.96 1.50
C ASP A 47 -0.88 25.00 0.82
N ARG A 48 -0.54 24.79 -0.45
CA ARG A 48 0.30 25.65 -1.28
C ARG A 48 -0.47 26.54 -2.24
N ASN A 49 -1.80 26.55 -2.15
CA ASN A 49 -2.72 27.27 -3.04
C ASN A 49 -2.62 26.82 -4.52
N ILE A 50 -2.24 25.57 -4.76
CA ILE A 50 -2.21 24.97 -6.10
C ILE A 50 -3.54 24.25 -6.34
N ASN A 51 -4.62 25.04 -6.27
CA ASN A 51 -5.99 24.51 -6.21
C ASN A 51 -6.44 23.93 -7.55
N ASP A 52 -5.98 24.50 -8.67
CA ASP A 52 -6.30 24.03 -10.02
C ASP A 52 -5.83 22.59 -10.26
N ILE A 53 -4.63 22.24 -9.80
CA ILE A 53 -4.11 20.87 -9.88
C ILE A 53 -4.82 19.98 -8.86
N ALA A 54 -5.05 20.48 -7.65
CA ALA A 54 -5.77 19.71 -6.62
C ALA A 54 -7.16 19.29 -7.09
N ASP A 55 -7.91 20.20 -7.71
CA ASP A 55 -9.25 19.94 -8.21
C ASP A 55 -9.23 18.96 -9.39
N LYS A 56 -8.22 19.02 -10.27
CA LYS A 56 -8.07 18.02 -11.35
C LYS A 56 -7.82 16.62 -10.79
N ILE A 57 -6.96 16.49 -9.77
CA ILE A 57 -6.68 15.21 -9.11
C ILE A 57 -7.92 14.68 -8.37
N GLU A 58 -8.65 15.55 -7.68
CA GLU A 58 -9.86 15.17 -6.94
C GLU A 58 -11.01 14.72 -7.86
N ASN A 59 -11.04 15.19 -9.11
CA ASN A 59 -12.04 14.83 -10.12
C ASN A 59 -11.63 13.64 -11.03
N LEU A 60 -10.49 12.99 -10.78
CA LEU A 60 -10.10 11.79 -11.54
C LEU A 60 -11.14 10.69 -11.34
N ASP A 61 -11.60 10.07 -12.43
CA ASP A 61 -12.41 8.86 -12.34
C ASP A 61 -11.49 7.67 -12.07
N GLU A 62 -11.70 7.04 -10.92
CA GLU A 62 -10.89 5.94 -10.42
C GLU A 62 -10.99 4.68 -11.27
N ASN A 63 -12.07 4.56 -12.04
CA ASN A 63 -12.34 3.45 -12.95
C ASN A 63 -11.89 3.74 -14.39
N ASP A 64 -11.36 4.94 -14.65
CA ASP A 64 -10.86 5.30 -15.98
C ASP A 64 -9.56 4.54 -16.29
N SER A 65 -9.56 3.81 -17.40
CA SER A 65 -8.38 3.08 -17.88
C SER A 65 -7.21 3.99 -18.25
N GLU A 66 -7.47 5.29 -18.44
CA GLU A 66 -6.50 6.32 -18.83
C GLU A 66 -6.03 7.18 -17.65
N ILE A 67 -6.39 6.82 -16.41
CA ILE A 67 -6.06 7.63 -15.22
C ILE A 67 -4.56 7.94 -15.09
N ILE A 68 -3.70 6.99 -15.46
CA ILE A 68 -2.25 7.18 -15.43
C ILE A 68 -1.83 8.28 -16.40
N ASN A 69 -2.36 8.27 -17.62
CA ASN A 69 -2.09 9.28 -18.64
C ASN A 69 -2.61 10.65 -18.20
N GLN A 70 -3.79 10.71 -17.58
CA GLN A 70 -4.33 11.95 -17.00
C GLN A 70 -3.42 12.53 -15.92
N ILE A 71 -2.85 11.69 -15.04
CA ILE A 71 -1.89 12.14 -14.02
C ILE A 71 -0.63 12.76 -14.66
N PHE A 72 -0.09 12.14 -15.71
CA PHE A 72 1.05 12.71 -16.45
C PHE A 72 0.71 14.07 -17.05
N GLU A 73 -0.46 14.21 -17.68
CA GLU A 73 -0.93 15.48 -18.24
C GLU A 73 -1.13 16.56 -17.17
N ILE A 74 -1.75 16.21 -16.05
CA ILE A 74 -1.98 17.12 -14.92
C ILE A 74 -0.67 17.72 -14.41
N PHE A 75 0.37 16.90 -14.27
CA PHE A 75 1.68 17.35 -13.81
C PHE A 75 2.58 17.88 -14.93
N ASN A 76 2.13 17.84 -16.19
CA ASN A 76 2.91 18.20 -17.39
C ASN A 76 4.24 17.42 -17.46
N ILE A 77 4.17 16.13 -17.14
CA ILE A 77 5.32 15.22 -17.18
C ILE A 77 5.35 14.54 -18.55
N LYS A 78 6.49 14.65 -19.20
CA LYS A 78 6.75 13.95 -20.45
C LYS A 78 7.18 12.51 -20.14
N TYR A 79 6.50 11.54 -20.72
CA TYR A 79 6.78 10.11 -20.53
C TYR A 79 6.86 9.38 -21.88
N TYR A 80 7.48 8.21 -21.86
CA TYR A 80 7.46 7.27 -22.97
C TYR A 80 6.91 5.93 -22.47
N ILE A 81 6.03 5.33 -23.25
CA ILE A 81 5.44 4.02 -22.95
C ILE A 81 6.32 2.98 -23.64
N ASP A 82 7.00 2.16 -22.85
CA ASP A 82 7.80 1.06 -23.38
C ASP A 82 6.98 -0.24 -23.29
N GLU A 83 6.55 -0.77 -24.45
CA GLU A 83 5.92 -2.10 -24.53
C GLU A 83 6.95 -3.23 -24.57
N TYR A 84 8.23 -2.94 -24.84
CA TYR A 84 9.32 -3.90 -25.01
C TYR A 84 10.66 -3.30 -24.56
N ASN A 85 10.91 -3.30 -23.24
CA ASN A 85 12.18 -3.05 -22.55
C ASN A 85 13.36 -2.77 -23.51
N ASP A 86 13.57 -1.53 -23.95
CA ASP A 86 14.93 -1.05 -24.21
C ASP A 86 15.06 0.46 -24.46
N ILE A 87 16.04 1.02 -23.76
CA ILE A 87 16.72 2.30 -24.00
C ILE A 87 15.88 3.56 -23.71
N ASN A 88 16.21 4.17 -22.57
CA ASN A 88 15.85 5.53 -22.17
C ASN A 88 16.23 6.54 -23.26
N TYR A 89 15.29 6.85 -24.15
CA TYR A 89 15.45 7.85 -25.18
C TYR A 89 15.13 9.24 -24.59
N ASN A 90 16.14 10.13 -24.59
CA ASN A 90 15.95 11.59 -24.56
C ASN A 90 15.35 12.23 -23.29
N GLY A 91 15.61 11.69 -22.10
CA GLY A 91 15.26 12.38 -20.84
C GLY A 91 13.78 12.31 -20.43
N TYR A 92 13.06 11.33 -20.98
CA TYR A 92 11.71 10.96 -20.56
C TYR A 92 11.80 9.94 -19.41
N LYS A 93 10.82 9.93 -18.50
CA LYS A 93 10.72 8.84 -17.51
C LYS A 93 10.13 7.61 -18.21
N ASN A 94 10.80 6.47 -18.09
CA ASN A 94 10.26 5.17 -18.51
C ASN A 94 9.19 4.75 -17.50
N ILE A 95 8.00 4.38 -17.98
CA ILE A 95 6.92 3.85 -17.15
C ILE A 95 6.41 2.56 -17.75
N PHE A 96 6.39 1.51 -16.93
CA PHE A 96 5.66 0.29 -17.24
C PHE A 96 4.18 0.53 -16.94
N LEU A 97 3.41 0.84 -17.98
CA LEU A 97 2.00 1.22 -17.83
C LEU A 97 1.16 0.11 -17.17
N GLY A 98 1.51 -1.16 -17.41
CA GLY A 98 0.90 -2.30 -16.73
C GLY A 98 1.09 -2.25 -15.22
N GLU A 99 2.33 -2.10 -14.76
CA GLU A 99 2.66 -2.03 -13.33
C GLU A 99 1.98 -0.84 -12.64
N ALA A 100 1.98 0.33 -13.27
CA ALA A 100 1.30 1.52 -12.72
C ALA A 100 -0.22 1.32 -12.60
N LYS A 101 -0.85 0.63 -13.58
CA LYS A 101 -2.28 0.30 -13.54
C LYS A 101 -2.60 -0.72 -12.44
N ASP A 102 -1.80 -1.78 -12.33
CA ASP A 102 -1.97 -2.80 -11.30
C ASP A 102 -1.79 -2.20 -9.90
N LEU A 103 -0.78 -1.34 -9.71
CA LEU A 103 -0.58 -0.58 -8.49
C LEU A 103 -1.81 0.28 -8.16
N TRP A 104 -2.34 1.04 -9.12
CA TRP A 104 -3.53 1.86 -8.91
C TRP A 104 -4.75 1.04 -8.45
N ILE A 105 -5.01 -0.10 -9.08
CA ILE A 105 -6.09 -1.02 -8.70
C ILE A 105 -5.93 -1.48 -7.25
N ARG A 106 -4.70 -1.88 -6.87
CA ARG A 106 -4.39 -2.32 -5.51
C ARG A 106 -4.56 -1.20 -4.48
N LEU A 107 -4.08 0.00 -4.78
CA LEU A 107 -4.20 1.17 -3.90
C LEU A 107 -5.67 1.56 -3.68
N ASN A 108 -6.49 1.58 -4.73
CA ASN A 108 -7.92 1.85 -4.61
C ASN A 108 -8.64 0.81 -3.77
N LYS A 109 -8.29 -0.47 -3.94
CA LYS A 109 -8.84 -1.54 -3.11
C LYS A 109 -8.47 -1.34 -1.65
N LEU A 110 -7.21 -1.01 -1.34
CA LEU A 110 -6.73 -0.75 0.02
C LEU A 110 -7.46 0.44 0.66
N ARG A 111 -7.65 1.52 -0.10
CA ARG A 111 -8.27 2.76 0.37
C ARG A 111 -9.69 2.56 0.89
N ASN A 112 -10.41 1.56 0.38
CA ASN A 112 -11.74 1.20 0.90
C ASN A 112 -11.71 0.69 2.35
N TYR A 113 -10.54 0.30 2.85
CA TYR A 113 -10.34 -0.22 4.21
C TYR A 113 -9.54 0.72 5.12
N THR A 114 -8.61 1.51 4.57
CA THR A 114 -7.73 2.39 5.36
C THR A 114 -7.18 3.57 4.56
N ASN A 115 -6.89 4.68 5.24
CA ASN A 115 -6.15 5.83 4.69
C ASN A 115 -4.79 6.02 5.39
N GLU A 116 -4.34 5.05 6.19
CA GLU A 116 -3.08 5.14 6.92
C GLU A 116 -1.88 4.93 5.99
N GLN A 117 -1.06 5.98 5.80
CA GLN A 117 0.13 5.98 4.92
C GLN A 117 0.98 4.71 5.04
N LYS A 118 1.20 4.22 6.27
CA LYS A 118 2.07 3.07 6.52
C LYS A 118 1.67 1.83 5.70
N PHE A 119 0.39 1.62 5.43
CA PHE A 119 -0.07 0.47 4.63
C PHE A 119 0.08 0.69 3.13
N PHE A 120 -0.03 1.94 2.66
CA PHE A 120 0.20 2.28 1.26
C PHE A 120 1.68 2.21 0.88
N ASP A 121 2.58 2.47 1.84
CA ASP A 121 4.04 2.35 1.63
C ASP A 121 4.51 0.89 1.52
N PHE A 122 3.72 -0.08 2.02
CA PHE A 122 3.98 -1.53 1.92
C PHE A 122 2.95 -2.22 1.00
N ILE A 123 2.42 -1.51 0.00
CA ILE A 123 1.36 -2.03 -0.87
C ILE A 123 1.76 -3.32 -1.59
N ASP A 124 3.05 -3.49 -1.89
CA ASP A 124 3.59 -4.70 -2.53
C ASP A 124 3.57 -5.92 -1.61
N ASP A 125 3.48 -5.70 -0.29
CA ASP A 125 3.35 -6.76 0.73
C ASP A 125 1.89 -7.00 1.16
N VAL A 126 0.93 -6.28 0.57
CA VAL A 126 -0.51 -6.42 0.88
C VAL A 126 -1.12 -7.55 0.07
N ALA A 127 -1.48 -8.64 0.72
CA ALA A 127 -2.31 -9.69 0.14
C ALA A 127 -3.80 -9.34 0.20
N PHE A 128 -4.45 -9.33 -0.96
CA PHE A 128 -5.88 -9.15 -1.09
C PHE A 128 -6.62 -10.46 -1.39
N THR A 129 -5.88 -11.50 -1.79
CA THR A 129 -6.35 -12.84 -2.15
C THR A 129 -5.37 -13.91 -1.64
N ASP A 130 -5.77 -15.18 -1.66
CA ASP A 130 -4.89 -16.29 -1.30
C ASP A 130 -3.75 -16.49 -2.32
N ASP A 131 -3.97 -16.13 -3.58
CA ASP A 131 -2.94 -16.16 -4.62
C ASP A 131 -1.83 -15.16 -4.33
N ASP A 132 -2.17 -13.96 -3.83
CA ASP A 132 -1.19 -12.98 -3.36
C ASP A 132 -0.33 -13.56 -2.22
N ILE A 133 -0.95 -14.25 -1.24
CA ILE A 133 -0.21 -14.92 -0.16
C ILE A 133 0.80 -15.90 -0.75
N ASN A 134 0.38 -16.75 -1.67
CA ASN A 134 1.27 -17.74 -2.29
C ASN A 134 2.41 -17.09 -3.07
N HIS A 135 2.16 -15.95 -3.71
CA HIS A 135 3.20 -15.18 -4.41
C HIS A 135 4.27 -14.67 -3.44
N TYR A 136 3.87 -14.15 -2.27
CA TYR A 136 4.81 -13.62 -1.29
C TYR A 136 5.59 -14.73 -0.56
N LEU A 137 4.99 -15.91 -0.35
CA LEU A 137 5.59 -17.01 0.42
C LEU A 137 6.96 -17.53 -0.05
N TYR A 138 7.45 -17.11 -1.21
CA TYR A 138 8.77 -17.51 -1.72
C TYR A 138 9.94 -16.70 -1.12
N GLU A 139 9.68 -15.61 -0.40
CA GLU A 139 10.71 -14.75 0.21
C GLU A 139 11.06 -15.13 1.66
N LYS A 140 12.27 -14.77 2.12
CA LYS A 140 12.75 -15.11 3.47
C LYS A 140 12.33 -14.04 4.49
N GLU A 141 11.74 -14.48 5.62
CA GLU A 141 11.38 -13.64 6.78
C GLU A 141 10.60 -12.38 6.41
N GLN A 142 9.29 -12.52 6.20
CA GLN A 142 8.45 -11.45 5.65
C GLN A 142 7.21 -11.15 6.51
N ASP A 143 6.75 -9.90 6.36
CA ASP A 143 5.47 -9.44 6.86
C ASP A 143 4.49 -9.42 5.69
N ILE A 144 3.43 -10.23 5.78
CA ILE A 144 2.35 -10.22 4.78
C ILE A 144 1.16 -9.50 5.41
N TYR A 145 0.75 -8.39 4.79
CA TYR A 145 -0.41 -7.63 5.24
C TYR A 145 -1.68 -8.18 4.61
N LEU A 146 -2.66 -8.57 5.41
CA LEU A 146 -3.90 -9.17 4.93
C LEU A 146 -5.01 -8.12 4.85
N CYS A 147 -5.53 -7.88 3.64
CA CYS A 147 -6.61 -6.93 3.39
C CYS A 147 -7.77 -7.58 2.64
N GLY A 148 -8.78 -8.05 3.37
CA GLY A 148 -9.91 -8.77 2.78
C GLY A 148 -10.80 -9.39 3.85
N ASP A 149 -11.82 -10.14 3.44
CA ASP A 149 -12.77 -10.71 4.41
C ASP A 149 -12.25 -11.99 5.04
N LYS A 150 -11.68 -12.88 4.21
CA LYS A 150 -11.25 -14.23 4.61
C LYS A 150 -10.01 -14.66 3.82
N PHE A 151 -9.10 -15.38 4.49
CA PHE A 151 -7.91 -15.95 3.88
C PHE A 151 -7.67 -17.38 4.33
N PHE A 152 -7.21 -18.21 3.40
CA PHE A 152 -6.73 -19.55 3.69
C PHE A 152 -5.21 -19.51 3.86
N ILE A 153 -4.73 -19.83 5.06
CA ILE A 153 -3.29 -19.79 5.33
C ILE A 153 -2.64 -21.09 4.87
N PRO A 154 -1.69 -21.05 3.92
CA PRO A 154 -1.02 -22.25 3.44
C PRO A 154 -0.25 -22.95 4.56
N THR A 155 -0.32 -24.27 4.61
CA THR A 155 0.43 -25.08 5.59
C THR A 155 1.94 -25.10 5.31
N THR A 156 2.36 -24.57 4.16
CA THR A 156 3.76 -24.42 3.75
C THR A 156 4.41 -23.15 4.30
N SER A 157 3.63 -22.28 4.96
CA SER A 157 4.11 -21.01 5.49
C SER A 157 5.19 -21.25 6.56
N ARG A 158 6.35 -20.60 6.43
CA ARG A 158 7.45 -20.68 7.39
C ARG A 158 8.17 -19.36 7.54
N ASN A 159 8.45 -18.95 8.77
CA ASN A 159 9.09 -17.67 9.10
C ASN A 159 8.30 -16.46 8.56
N VAL A 160 6.98 -16.42 8.78
CA VAL A 160 6.10 -15.37 8.23
C VAL A 160 5.26 -14.74 9.33
N ARG A 161 5.06 -13.42 9.25
CA ARG A 161 4.11 -12.70 10.11
C ARG A 161 2.93 -12.23 9.25
N TYR A 162 1.74 -12.68 9.56
CA TYR A 162 0.51 -12.23 8.94
C TYR A 162 -0.12 -11.09 9.75
N ILE A 163 -0.33 -9.94 9.14
CA ILE A 163 -0.81 -8.72 9.81
C ILE A 163 -2.11 -8.26 9.15
N GLY A 164 -3.24 -8.37 9.84
CA GLY A 164 -4.53 -7.93 9.32
C GLY A 164 -4.70 -6.41 9.30
N ILE A 165 -5.08 -5.86 8.14
CA ILE A 165 -5.41 -4.43 7.98
C ILE A 165 -6.85 -4.16 8.43
N ASN A 166 -7.80 -5.01 8.03
CA ASN A 166 -9.23 -4.86 8.28
C ASN A 166 -9.81 -5.96 9.19
N ASN A 167 -8.97 -6.60 10.02
CA ASN A 167 -9.31 -7.76 10.86
C ASN A 167 -9.95 -8.92 10.07
N PRO A 168 -9.24 -9.46 9.06
CA PRO A 168 -9.74 -10.56 8.25
C PRO A 168 -9.91 -11.84 9.09
N ILE A 169 -10.76 -12.74 8.61
CA ILE A 169 -10.88 -14.07 9.17
C ILE A 169 -9.84 -14.98 8.54
N ILE A 170 -9.03 -15.65 9.33
CA ILE A 170 -8.11 -16.67 8.84
C ILE A 170 -8.70 -18.06 9.04
N ILE A 171 -8.55 -18.88 7.99
CA ILE A 171 -9.01 -20.25 7.93
C ILE A 171 -7.78 -21.14 7.82
N SER A 172 -7.62 -22.02 8.80
CA SER A 172 -6.57 -23.03 8.81
C SER A 172 -7.07 -24.34 8.18
N SER A 173 -6.14 -25.14 7.67
CA SER A 173 -6.44 -26.51 7.25
C SER A 173 -6.92 -27.35 8.45
N LYS A 174 -7.63 -28.45 8.19
CA LYS A 174 -8.14 -29.36 9.25
C LYS A 174 -7.04 -30.13 10.00
N ASN A 175 -5.78 -30.01 9.60
CA ASN A 175 -4.66 -30.73 10.21
C ASN A 175 -4.14 -30.00 11.45
N ILE A 176 -3.59 -30.76 12.39
CA ILE A 176 -2.84 -30.21 13.52
C ILE A 176 -1.53 -29.62 12.97
N ILE A 177 -1.37 -28.29 13.08
CA ILE A 177 -0.17 -27.57 12.62
C ILE A 177 0.45 -26.86 13.82
N ASP A 178 1.76 -27.03 14.00
CA ASP A 178 2.53 -26.25 14.97
C ASP A 178 3.12 -25.00 14.30
N TRP A 179 2.33 -23.93 14.32
CA TRP A 179 2.73 -22.65 13.76
C TRP A 179 3.93 -22.02 14.50
N GLU A 180 4.18 -22.39 15.77
CA GLU A 180 5.31 -21.86 16.53
C GLU A 180 6.62 -22.49 16.06
N GLU A 181 6.64 -23.80 15.80
CA GLU A 181 7.78 -24.51 15.21
C GLU A 181 8.14 -23.92 13.83
N ASP A 182 7.13 -23.67 13.00
CA ASP A 182 7.29 -23.06 11.68
C ASP A 182 7.54 -21.53 11.74
N LYS A 183 7.58 -20.94 12.95
CA LYS A 183 7.77 -19.49 13.19
C LYS A 183 6.76 -18.62 12.41
N VAL A 184 5.50 -19.03 12.42
CA VAL A 184 4.38 -18.31 11.82
C VAL A 184 3.58 -17.60 12.90
N TYR A 185 3.36 -16.30 12.72
CA TYR A 185 2.65 -15.47 13.69
C TYR A 185 1.52 -14.68 13.04
N PHE A 186 0.45 -14.42 13.80
CA PHE A 186 -0.74 -13.72 13.32
C PHE A 186 -1.05 -12.51 14.21
N PHE A 187 -1.34 -11.36 13.59
CA PHE A 187 -1.66 -10.10 14.28
C PHE A 187 -2.90 -9.47 13.66
N TYR A 188 -3.81 -8.95 14.50
CA TYR A 188 -5.04 -8.27 14.06
C TYR A 188 -5.91 -9.09 13.10
N VAL A 189 -6.16 -10.37 13.43
CA VAL A 189 -7.02 -11.27 12.65
C VAL A 189 -8.08 -11.91 13.53
N ARG A 190 -9.15 -12.40 12.89
CA ARG A 190 -10.21 -13.21 13.49
C ARG A 190 -10.06 -14.67 13.05
N TYR A 191 -10.68 -15.58 13.78
CA TYR A 191 -10.60 -17.02 13.52
C TYR A 191 -12.00 -17.61 13.43
N THR A 192 -12.20 -18.55 12.52
CA THR A 192 -13.38 -19.43 12.53
C THR A 192 -13.00 -20.70 13.29
N ASP A 193 -13.43 -20.83 14.54
CA ASP A 193 -13.21 -22.02 15.37
C ASP A 193 -13.51 -23.33 14.63
N ILE A 194 -12.50 -24.16 14.40
CA ILE A 194 -12.58 -25.63 14.51
C ILE A 194 -11.21 -26.16 14.98
N GLY A 195 -10.97 -26.15 16.28
CA GLY A 195 -9.90 -26.89 16.93
C GLY A 195 -9.05 -26.06 17.88
N ASP A 196 -8.91 -26.53 19.12
CA ASP A 196 -8.01 -26.06 20.19
C ASP A 196 -6.53 -25.88 19.77
N THR A 197 -6.18 -26.17 18.51
CA THR A 197 -4.82 -26.21 17.96
C THR A 197 -4.27 -24.86 17.52
N ILE A 198 -5.11 -23.82 17.34
CA ILE A 198 -4.60 -22.47 17.04
C ILE A 198 -4.10 -21.78 18.34
N CYS A 199 -4.53 -22.22 19.52
CA CYS A 199 -4.28 -21.52 20.79
C CYS A 199 -2.83 -21.51 21.30
N LYS A 200 -1.90 -22.33 20.77
CA LYS A 200 -0.51 -22.33 21.29
C LYS A 200 0.42 -21.31 20.62
N ALA A 201 0.23 -21.01 19.33
CA ALA A 201 0.97 -19.96 18.64
C ALA A 201 0.30 -18.57 18.74
N VAL A 202 -0.90 -18.51 19.33
CA VAL A 202 -1.57 -17.24 19.67
C VAL A 202 -0.89 -16.66 20.91
N LYS A 203 0.28 -16.04 20.70
CA LYS A 203 0.51 -14.77 21.40
C LYS A 203 -0.48 -13.80 20.78
N ALA A 204 -1.70 -13.78 21.31
CA ALA A 204 -2.45 -12.55 21.35
C ALA A 204 -1.53 -11.54 22.05
N ILE A 205 -0.71 -10.86 21.26
CA ILE A 205 -0.39 -9.48 21.57
C ILE A 205 -1.73 -8.77 21.35
N THR A 206 -2.64 -8.94 22.31
CA THR A 206 -3.41 -7.82 22.84
C THR A 206 -2.39 -6.84 23.42
N GLY A 207 -1.54 -6.31 22.56
CA GLY A 207 -0.68 -5.18 22.81
C GLY A 207 -1.62 -4.00 22.82
N VAL A 208 -2.24 -3.80 23.98
CA VAL A 208 -2.43 -2.50 24.60
C VAL A 208 -1.82 -1.39 23.76
N PHE A 209 -2.64 -0.76 22.92
CA PHE A 209 -2.52 0.66 22.65
C PHE A 209 -3.51 1.39 23.57
N GLN A 210 -3.36 1.18 24.88
CA GLN A 210 -3.49 2.27 25.83
C GLN A 210 -2.08 2.67 26.25
N LYS A 211 -1.56 3.70 25.58
CA LYS A 211 -0.73 4.70 26.24
C LYS A 211 -0.93 6.07 25.56
N ASN A 212 -1.74 6.87 26.25
CA ASN A 212 -1.58 8.29 26.51
C ASN A 212 -1.79 9.28 25.35
N TYR A 213 -3.04 9.75 25.24
CA TYR A 213 -3.27 11.20 25.23
C TYR A 213 -4.02 11.57 26.52
N GLU A 214 -3.28 11.78 27.60
CA GLU A 214 -3.76 12.63 28.69
C GLU A 214 -3.56 14.09 28.28
N LYS A 215 -4.68 14.81 28.17
CA LYS A 215 -4.86 16.27 28.11
C LYS A 215 -4.27 17.05 26.92
#